data_AF-A0A9D8VP51-F1
#
_entry.id   AF-A0A9D8VP51-F1
#
_cell.length_a   1.000
_cell.length_b   1.000
_cell.length_c   1.000
_cell.angle_alpha   90.00
_cell.angle_beta   90.00
_cell.angle_gamma   90.00
#
_symmetry.space_group_name_H-M   'P 1'
#
loop_
_entity.id
_entity.type
_entity.pdbx_description
1 polymer ?
#
loop_
_entity_poly.entity_id
_entity_poly.type
_entity_poly.pdbx_seq_one_letter_code
_entity_poly.pdbx_strand_id
1 'polypeptide(L)'
;MTNKLTAALAGGALLASAIFAVAGEGQGVIASLDPETRMIVLEDGSSWLAADEVDLSGLAPGDTISVVYTDGTTTLTEVTKVE
;
A
#
# COMPACT_ATOMS: atom_id res chain seq x y z
N MET A 1 -5.62 -25.26 54.91
CA MET A 1 -4.73 -25.73 53.85
C MET A 1 -5.61 -26.37 52.78
N THR A 2 -5.99 -25.57 51.78
CA THR A 2 -6.97 -25.87 50.72
C THR A 2 -6.59 -24.90 49.58
N ASN A 3 -6.40 -25.21 48.30
CA ASN A 3 -6.70 -26.39 47.53
C ASN A 3 -5.76 -26.44 46.30
N LYS A 4 -5.33 -27.66 45.99
CA LYS A 4 -4.96 -28.26 44.71
C LYS A 4 -4.91 -27.36 43.46
N LEU A 5 -3.71 -27.34 42.87
CA LEU A 5 -3.47 -27.13 41.43
C LEU A 5 -4.56 -27.81 40.59
N THR A 6 -5.31 -27.01 39.83
CA THR A 6 -6.04 -27.49 38.67
C THR A 6 -5.48 -26.74 37.48
N ALA A 7 -4.43 -27.33 36.91
CA ALA A 7 -3.98 -27.04 35.56
C ALA A 7 -4.98 -27.63 34.56
N ALA A 8 -4.93 -27.08 33.35
CA ALA A 8 -5.66 -27.45 32.14
C ALA A 8 -7.06 -26.85 32.02
N LEU A 9 -7.24 -25.94 31.05
CA LEU A 9 -7.84 -26.33 29.77
C LEU A 9 -7.68 -25.23 28.70
N ALA A 10 -7.26 -25.68 27.50
CA ALA A 10 -7.42 -25.08 26.19
C ALA A 10 -6.71 -23.72 25.94
N GLY A 11 -5.84 -23.58 24.94
CA GLY A 11 -5.88 -24.22 23.64
C GLY A 11 -6.27 -23.16 22.61
N GLY A 12 -5.42 -22.98 21.62
CA GLY A 12 -5.68 -22.07 20.50
C GLY A 12 -4.78 -20.85 20.55
N ALA A 13 -3.65 -20.97 19.87
CA ALA A 13 -2.91 -19.85 19.38
C ALA A 13 -3.88 -18.90 18.64
N LEU A 14 -4.21 -17.76 19.24
CA LEU A 14 -4.54 -16.59 18.45
C LEU A 14 -3.19 -16.06 17.98
N LEU A 15 -2.65 -16.74 16.96
CA LEU A 15 -1.90 -16.06 15.92
C LEU A 15 -2.89 -15.00 15.41
N ALA A 16 -2.87 -13.83 16.06
CA ALA A 16 -3.43 -12.62 15.50
C ALA A 16 -2.69 -12.51 14.17
N SER A 17 -3.37 -12.95 13.13
CA SER A 17 -2.96 -12.89 11.75
C SER A 17 -2.52 -11.45 11.55
N ALA A 18 -1.21 -11.24 11.58
CA ALA A 18 -0.59 -10.06 11.04
C ALA A 18 -1.15 -10.03 9.63
N ILE A 19 -2.08 -9.10 9.43
CA ILE A 19 -2.64 -8.80 8.13
C ILE A 19 -1.44 -8.18 7.44
N PHE A 20 -0.62 -9.01 6.81
CA PHE A 20 0.40 -8.55 5.90
C PHE A 20 -0.41 -7.90 4.78
N ALA A 21 -0.61 -6.59 4.86
CA ALA A 21 -0.98 -5.81 3.70
C ALA A 21 0.13 -6.11 2.70
N VAL A 22 -0.17 -6.99 1.75
CA VAL A 22 0.73 -7.25 0.64
C VAL A 22 0.76 -5.93 -0.12
N ALA A 23 1.83 -5.17 0.11
CA ALA A 23 2.13 -3.99 -0.65
C ALA A 23 2.59 -4.48 -2.03
N GLY A 24 1.74 -4.27 -3.04
CA GLY A 24 2.12 -4.45 -4.42
C GLY A 24 3.06 -3.32 -4.82
N GLU A 25 4.16 -3.67 -5.47
CA GLU A 25 5.09 -2.71 -6.07
C GLU A 25 4.91 -2.70 -7.59
N GLY A 26 4.97 -1.52 -8.18
CA GLY A 26 4.89 -1.32 -9.62
C GLY A 26 5.84 -0.21 -10.05
N GLN A 27 6.28 -0.24 -11.31
CA GLN A 27 7.07 0.83 -11.90
C GLN A 27 6.44 1.24 -13.22
N GLY A 28 6.38 2.54 -13.48
CA GLY A 28 5.86 3.04 -14.74
C GLY A 28 6.22 4.50 -14.97
N VAL A 29 6.00 4.95 -16.21
CA VAL A 29 6.20 6.34 -16.61
C VAL A 29 4.87 7.07 -16.51
N ILE A 30 4.88 8.28 -15.95
CA ILE A 30 3.68 9.11 -15.84
C ILE A 30 3.28 9.57 -17.25
N ALA A 31 2.09 9.21 -17.71
CA ALA A 31 1.48 9.77 -18.92
C ALA A 31 0.73 11.07 -18.62
N SER A 32 -0.01 11.12 -17.50
CA SER A 32 -0.75 12.30 -17.07
C SER A 32 -0.90 12.32 -15.54
N LEU A 33 -0.94 13.52 -14.96
CA LEU A 33 -1.12 13.74 -13.52
C LEU A 33 -2.21 14.79 -13.32
N ASP A 34 -3.30 14.39 -12.67
CA ASP A 34 -4.40 15.28 -12.30
C ASP A 34 -4.30 15.63 -10.81
N PRO A 35 -3.83 16.85 -10.46
CA PRO A 35 -3.65 17.24 -9.06
C PRO A 35 -4.99 17.48 -8.33
N GLU A 36 -6.07 17.76 -9.05
CA GLU A 36 -7.40 17.97 -8.45
C GLU A 36 -8.00 16.67 -7.90
N THR A 37 -7.88 15.59 -8.66
CA THR A 37 -8.39 14.25 -8.29
C THR A 37 -7.30 13.35 -7.71
N ARG A 38 -6.05 13.82 -7.67
CA ARG A 38 -4.85 13.06 -7.26
C ARG A 38 -4.71 11.75 -8.04
N MET A 39 -5.08 11.78 -9.32
CA MET A 39 -5.01 10.63 -10.22
C MET A 39 -3.74 10.69 -11.04
N ILE A 40 -3.03 9.57 -11.08
CA ILE A 40 -1.84 9.36 -11.90
C ILE A 40 -2.21 8.35 -12.97
N VAL A 41 -2.06 8.73 -14.23
CA VAL A 41 -2.18 7.83 -15.36
C VAL A 41 -0.78 7.51 -15.85
N LEU A 42 -0.45 6.24 -15.94
CA LEU A 42 0.81 5.75 -16.46
C LEU A 42 0.72 5.48 -17.97
N GLU A 43 1.86 5.42 -18.66
CA GLU A 43 1.91 5.15 -20.10
C GLU A 43 1.43 3.75 -20.50
N ASP A 44 1.40 2.81 -19.56
CA ASP A 44 0.80 1.48 -19.76
C ASP A 44 -0.74 1.50 -19.80
N GLY A 45 -1.35 2.67 -19.53
CA GLY A 45 -2.80 2.87 -19.44
C GLY A 45 -3.37 2.62 -18.04
N SER A 46 -2.54 2.29 -17.06
CA SER A 46 -2.96 2.10 -15.67
C SER A 46 -3.23 3.45 -15.01
N SER A 47 -4.38 3.55 -14.34
CA SER A 47 -4.76 4.72 -13.54
C SER A 47 -4.72 4.40 -12.06
N TRP A 48 -4.02 5.23 -11.30
CA TRP A 48 -3.81 5.06 -9.88
C TRP A 48 -4.23 6.32 -9.13
N LEU A 49 -4.80 6.14 -7.94
CA LEU A 49 -5.17 7.24 -7.06
C LEU A 49 -4.11 7.38 -5.98
N ALA A 50 -3.45 8.52 -5.90
CA ALA A 50 -2.48 8.75 -4.83
C ALA A 50 -3.21 9.06 -3.51
N ALA A 51 -2.84 8.35 -2.44
CA ALA A 51 -3.31 8.66 -1.10
C ALA A 51 -2.94 10.10 -0.72
N ASP A 52 -3.66 10.67 0.25
CA ASP A 52 -3.46 12.08 0.66
C ASP A 52 -2.05 12.32 1.23
N GLU A 53 -1.48 11.30 1.84
CA GLU A 53 -0.12 11.28 2.40
C GLU A 53 1.00 11.22 1.35
N VAL A 54 0.69 10.84 0.11
CA VAL A 54 1.67 10.77 -0.98
C VAL A 54 1.96 12.18 -1.48
N ASP A 55 3.23 12.57 -1.50
CA ASP A 55 3.62 13.82 -2.14
C ASP A 55 3.69 13.63 -3.67
N LEU A 56 2.85 14.38 -4.38
CA LEU A 56 2.86 14.45 -5.85
C LEU A 56 3.62 15.67 -6.37
N SER A 57 4.15 16.48 -5.46
CA SER A 57 4.82 17.73 -5.80
C SER A 57 6.13 17.43 -6.53
N GLY A 58 6.25 17.92 -7.77
CA GLY A 58 7.45 17.72 -8.59
C GLY A 58 7.45 16.44 -9.45
N LEU A 59 6.33 15.71 -9.47
CA LEU A 59 6.07 14.70 -10.50
C LEU A 59 5.49 15.36 -11.74
N ALA A 60 6.00 14.99 -12.91
CA ALA A 60 5.49 15.46 -14.19
C ALA A 60 5.27 14.29 -15.16
N PRO A 61 4.39 14.45 -16.16
CA PRO A 61 4.33 13.54 -17.30
C PRO A 61 5.72 13.35 -17.93
N GLY A 62 6.10 12.10 -18.16
CA GLY A 62 7.42 11.68 -18.64
C GLY A 62 8.38 11.23 -17.54
N ASP A 63 8.07 11.48 -16.26
CA ASP A 63 8.88 10.97 -15.16
C ASP A 63 8.63 9.47 -14.94
N THR A 64 9.72 8.73 -14.71
CA THR A 64 9.63 7.34 -14.25
C THR A 64 9.40 7.33 -12.75
N ILE A 65 8.38 6.62 -12.29
CA ILE A 65 8.06 6.47 -10.89
C ILE A 65 7.94 5.00 -10.51
N SER A 66 8.36 4.69 -9.28
CA SER A 66 8.05 3.47 -8.56
C SER A 66 6.88 3.76 -7.65
N VAL A 67 5.86 2.92 -7.71
CA VAL A 67 4.62 3.06 -6.94
C VAL A 67 4.46 1.85 -6.03
N VAL A 68 3.99 2.11 -4.82
CA VAL A 68 3.60 1.07 -3.88
C VAL A 68 2.11 1.27 -3.59
N TYR A 69 1.34 0.20 -3.73
CA TYR A 69 -0.09 0.19 -3.49
C TYR A 69 -0.48 -0.99 -2.62
N THR A 70 -1.63 -0.88 -1.96
CA THR A 70 -2.19 -2.03 -1.24
C THR A 70 -2.89 -2.96 -2.22
N ASP A 71 -2.51 -4.24 -2.24
CA ASP A 71 -3.13 -5.24 -3.12
C ASP A 71 -4.65 -5.27 -2.96
N GLY A 72 -5.36 -5.26 -4.09
CA GLY A 72 -6.83 -5.13 -4.13
C GLY A 72 -7.37 -3.69 -4.09
N THR A 73 -6.50 -2.67 -4.08
CA THR A 73 -6.89 -1.25 -4.21
C THR A 73 -6.13 -0.57 -5.34
N THR A 74 -6.72 0.48 -5.91
CA THR A 74 -6.04 1.36 -6.87
C THR A 74 -5.36 2.55 -6.19
N THR A 75 -5.18 2.48 -4.86
CA THR A 75 -4.64 3.58 -4.07
C THR A 75 -3.15 3.38 -3.82
N LEU A 76 -2.34 4.33 -4.29
CA LEU A 76 -0.92 4.37 -4.02
C LEU A 76 -0.69 4.90 -2.61
N THR A 77 0.06 4.16 -1.83
CA THR A 77 0.52 4.55 -0.49
C THR A 77 1.89 5.20 -0.54
N GLU A 78 2.68 4.92 -1.58
CA GLU A 78 3.98 5.53 -1.79
C GLU A 78 4.23 5.74 -3.28
N VAL A 79 4.84 6.88 -3.62
CA VAL A 79 5.30 7.18 -4.97
C VAL A 79 6.70 7.75 -4.87
N THR A 80 7.65 7.11 -5.54
CA THR A 80 9.05 7.50 -5.57
C THR A 80 9.47 7.73 -7.01
N LYS A 81 10.00 8.91 -7.32
CA LYS A 81 10.62 9.17 -8.63
C LYS A 81 11.89 8.36 -8.77
N VAL A 82 12.02 7.67 -9.90
CA VAL A 82 13.23 6.93 -10.28
C VAL A 82 13.99 7.82 -11.24
N GLU A 83 15.15 8.32 -10.80
CA GLU A 83 16.04 9.19 -11.58
C GLU A 83 16.73 8.49 -12.74
#